data_AF-T0ZTW8-F1
#
_entry.id   AF-T0ZTW8-F1
#
_cell.length_a   1.000
_cell.length_b   1.000
_cell.length_c   1.000
_cell.angle_alpha   90.00
_cell.angle_beta   90.00
_cell.angle_gamma   90.00
#
_symmetry.space_group_name_H-M   'P 1'
#
loop_
_entity.id
_entity.type
_entity.pdbx_description
1 polymer ?
#
loop_
_entity_poly.entity_id
_entity_poly.type
_entity_poly.pdbx_seq_one_letter_code
_entity_poly.pdbx_strand_id
1 'polypeptide(L)'
;PQVRVANLASYILSRIARRLRSDWQLAYGYQPVLLETFVESARFTGASYKAANWIHVGQTKGRGKLDRYNQYALPVKDIYLYPLHRDYRSILASPN
;
A
#
# COMPACT_ATOMS: atom_id res chain seq x y z
N PRO A 1 -0.16 17.75 -17.29
CA PRO A 1 -0.20 16.50 -18.09
C PRO A 1 -1.18 16.63 -19.28
N GLN A 2 -0.74 16.33 -20.51
CA GLN A 2 -1.52 16.59 -21.74
C GLN A 2 -2.35 15.41 -22.26
N VAL A 3 -2.32 14.24 -21.61
CA VAL A 3 -3.13 13.08 -21.99
C VAL A 3 -3.95 12.59 -20.80
N ARG A 4 -5.24 12.34 -21.00
CA ARG A 4 -6.15 11.76 -20.01
C ARG A 4 -6.54 10.35 -20.45
N VAL A 5 -6.10 9.35 -19.70
CA VAL A 5 -6.46 7.94 -19.91
C VAL A 5 -7.28 7.47 -18.72
N ALA A 6 -8.48 6.95 -18.98
CA ALA A 6 -9.35 6.42 -17.93
C ALA A 6 -8.67 5.22 -17.23
N ASN A 7 -8.77 5.14 -15.91
CA ASN A 7 -8.30 4.01 -15.09
C ASN A 7 -6.81 3.65 -15.25
N LEU A 8 -5.98 4.56 -15.77
CA LEU A 8 -4.56 4.29 -16.01
C LEU A 8 -3.82 3.90 -14.72
N ALA A 9 -4.12 4.58 -13.61
CA ALA A 9 -3.48 4.31 -12.34
C ALA A 9 -3.78 2.89 -11.83
N SER A 10 -5.05 2.46 -11.80
CA SER A 10 -5.42 1.11 -11.33
C SER A 10 -4.91 0.02 -12.28
N TYR A 11 -4.88 0.29 -13.58
CA TYR A 11 -4.28 -0.59 -14.58
C TYR A 11 -2.77 -0.81 -14.31
N ILE A 12 -2.01 0.28 -14.13
CA ILE A 12 -0.58 0.22 -13.83
C ILE A 12 -0.34 -0.52 -12.50
N LEU A 13 -1.08 -0.17 -11.43
CA LEU A 13 -0.95 -0.82 -10.12
C LEU A 13 -1.15 -2.34 -10.22
N SER A 14 -2.19 -2.78 -10.93
CA SER A 14 -2.49 -4.20 -11.12
C SER A 14 -1.40 -4.93 -11.93
N ARG A 15 -0.81 -4.26 -12.94
CA ARG A 15 0.28 -4.82 -13.74
C ARG A 15 1.57 -4.95 -12.93
N ILE A 16 1.90 -3.95 -12.12
CA ILE A 16 3.08 -3.96 -11.25
C ILE A 16 2.93 -5.08 -10.20
N ALA A 17 1.80 -5.14 -9.48
CA ALA A 17 1.60 -6.12 -8.41
C ALA A 17 1.78 -7.58 -8.87
N ARG A 18 1.36 -7.92 -10.10
CA ARG A 18 1.51 -9.27 -10.65
C ARG A 18 2.96 -9.72 -10.86
N ARG A 19 3.85 -8.81 -11.25
CA ARG A 19 5.25 -9.13 -11.54
C ARG A 19 6.19 -8.88 -10.37
N LEU A 20 5.75 -8.09 -9.39
CA LEU A 20 6.60 -7.54 -8.36
C LEU A 20 7.42 -8.58 -7.59
N ARG A 21 6.83 -9.73 -7.26
CA ARG A 21 7.56 -10.80 -6.55
C ARG A 21 8.76 -11.31 -7.33
N SER A 22 8.58 -11.54 -8.63
CA SER A 22 9.64 -12.03 -9.51
C SER A 22 10.70 -10.95 -9.73
N ASP A 23 10.26 -9.70 -9.96
CA ASP A 23 11.17 -8.56 -10.11
C ASP A 23 12.04 -8.38 -8.85
N TRP A 24 11.45 -8.51 -7.66
CA TRP A 24 12.17 -8.40 -6.39
C TRP A 24 13.13 -9.56 -6.16
N GLN A 25 12.75 -10.79 -6.52
CA GLN A 25 13.65 -11.93 -6.42
C GLN A 25 14.90 -11.72 -7.27
N LEU A 26 14.73 -11.21 -8.50
CA LEU A 26 15.83 -10.96 -9.40
C LEU A 26 16.75 -9.82 -8.90
N ALA A 27 16.16 -8.74 -8.39
CA ALA A 27 16.92 -7.57 -7.97
C ALA A 27 17.53 -7.68 -6.57
N TYR A 28 16.86 -8.37 -5.65
CA TYR A 28 17.17 -8.35 -4.21
C TYR A 28 17.26 -9.74 -3.56
N GLY A 29 16.99 -10.81 -4.30
CA GLY A 29 17.15 -12.18 -3.80
C GLY A 29 16.01 -12.69 -2.89
N TYR A 30 14.90 -11.95 -2.75
CA TYR A 30 13.74 -12.40 -1.98
C TYR A 30 12.41 -12.03 -2.63
N GLN A 31 11.33 -12.70 -2.21
CA GLN A 31 9.98 -12.45 -2.70
C GLN A 31 9.12 -11.75 -1.64
N PRO A 32 8.72 -10.48 -1.82
CA PRO A 32 7.78 -9.83 -0.91
C PRO A 32 6.41 -10.53 -0.93
N VAL A 33 5.76 -10.58 0.23
CA VAL A 33 4.48 -11.29 0.40
C VAL A 33 3.27 -10.35 0.51
N LEU A 34 3.51 -9.06 0.72
CA LEU A 34 2.50 -8.03 0.95
C LEU A 34 3.02 -6.67 0.44
N LEU A 35 2.13 -5.86 -0.13
CA LEU A 35 2.35 -4.44 -0.33
C LEU A 35 1.52 -3.63 0.65
N GLU A 36 2.09 -2.54 1.15
CA GLU A 36 1.41 -1.55 1.97
C GLU A 36 1.58 -0.17 1.36
N THR A 37 0.53 0.65 1.41
CA THR A 37 0.60 2.06 1.06
C THR A 37 -0.28 2.92 1.97
N PHE A 38 -0.01 4.22 1.97
CA PHE A 38 -0.70 5.21 2.79
C PHE A 38 -1.22 6.35 1.90
N VAL A 39 -2.52 6.61 1.95
CA VAL A 39 -3.19 7.65 1.16
C VAL A 39 -3.75 8.70 2.10
N GLU A 40 -3.38 9.97 1.94
CA GLU A 40 -3.91 11.05 2.77
C GLU A 40 -5.43 11.21 2.59
N SER A 41 -6.20 10.87 3.63
CA SER A 41 -7.65 10.64 3.55
C SER A 41 -8.44 11.92 3.23
N ALA A 42 -7.96 13.07 3.70
CA ALA A 42 -8.61 14.36 3.46
C ALA A 42 -8.45 14.87 2.02
N ARG A 43 -7.42 14.41 1.30
CA ARG A 43 -7.10 14.90 -0.05
C ARG A 43 -7.46 13.92 -1.16
N PHE A 44 -7.46 12.62 -0.87
CA PHE A 44 -7.62 11.59 -1.89
C PHE A 44 -8.56 10.49 -1.43
N THR A 45 -9.41 10.02 -2.35
CA THR A 45 -10.40 8.96 -2.07
C THR A 45 -9.83 7.55 -2.10
N GLY A 46 -8.56 7.39 -2.52
CA GLY A 46 -7.92 6.10 -2.76
C GLY A 46 -8.52 5.30 -3.92
N ALA A 47 -9.29 5.93 -4.82
CA ALA A 47 -10.06 5.23 -5.85
C ALA A 47 -9.22 4.28 -6.73
N SER A 48 -8.00 4.66 -7.12
CA SER A 48 -7.12 3.82 -7.93
C SER A 48 -6.68 2.54 -7.21
N TYR A 49 -6.46 2.60 -5.90
CA TYR A 49 -6.09 1.45 -5.08
C TYR A 49 -7.30 0.51 -4.91
N LYS A 50 -8.48 1.06 -4.59
CA LYS A 50 -9.74 0.30 -4.51
C LYS A 50 -10.04 -0.42 -5.84
N ALA A 51 -9.92 0.30 -6.95
CA ALA A 51 -10.15 -0.25 -8.29
C ALA A 51 -9.09 -1.28 -8.72
N ALA A 52 -7.91 -1.29 -8.10
CA ALA A 52 -6.87 -2.29 -8.31
C ALA A 52 -6.93 -3.45 -7.29
N ASN A 53 -8.05 -3.61 -6.57
CA ASN A 53 -8.27 -4.66 -5.56
C ASN A 53 -7.35 -4.59 -4.34
N TRP A 54 -6.87 -3.40 -3.98
CA TRP A 54 -6.21 -3.20 -2.68
C TRP A 54 -7.26 -3.15 -1.57
N ILE A 55 -6.92 -3.73 -0.43
CA ILE A 55 -7.77 -3.88 0.75
C ILE A 55 -7.52 -2.69 1.68
N HIS A 56 -8.54 -1.90 1.97
CA HIS A 56 -8.47 -0.89 3.04
C HIS A 56 -8.48 -1.59 4.41
N VAL A 57 -7.52 -1.26 5.28
CA VAL A 57 -7.37 -1.92 6.59
C VAL A 57 -7.48 -0.99 7.78
N GLY A 58 -7.73 0.30 7.54
CA GLY A 58 -7.88 1.31 8.59
C GLY A 58 -7.15 2.60 8.26
N GLN A 59 -6.92 3.39 9.30
CA GLN A 59 -6.35 4.73 9.18
C GLN A 59 -5.22 4.94 10.19
N THR A 60 -4.23 5.74 9.80
CA THR A 60 -3.22 6.24 10.72
C THR A 60 -3.85 7.20 11.72
N LYS A 61 -3.25 7.34 12.90
CA LYS A 61 -3.77 8.26 13.93
C LYS A 61 -3.42 9.74 13.69
N GLY A 62 -2.71 10.07 12.60
CA GLY A 62 -2.12 11.41 12.44
C GLY A 62 -0.93 11.67 13.38
N ARG A 63 -0.35 10.61 13.97
CA ARG A 63 0.79 10.72 14.88
C ARG A 63 2.11 10.60 14.12
N GLY A 64 2.98 11.59 14.29
CA GLY A 64 4.36 11.53 13.79
C GLY A 64 5.25 10.64 14.66
N LYS A 65 6.33 10.11 14.07
CA LYS A 65 7.33 9.28 14.78
C LYS A 65 7.93 9.99 16.00
N LEU A 66 8.06 11.32 15.95
CA LEU A 66 8.64 12.15 17.01
C LEU A 66 7.59 12.85 17.88
N ASP A 67 6.31 12.48 17.77
CA ASP A 67 5.25 13.07 18.59
C ASP A 67 5.31 12.52 20.02
N ARG A 68 6.09 13.21 20.86
CA ARG A 68 6.29 12.90 22.28
C ARG A 68 5.09 13.31 23.15
N TYR A 69 4.31 14.29 22.70
CA TYR A 69 3.22 14.89 23.48
C TYR A 69 1.83 14.44 23.03
N ASN A 70 1.75 13.46 22.11
CA ASN A 70 0.51 12.94 21.55
C ASN A 70 -0.38 14.05 20.97
N GLN A 71 0.22 14.95 20.20
CA GLN A 71 -0.48 16.07 19.55
C GLN A 71 -1.25 15.64 18.30
N TYR A 72 -0.89 14.52 17.67
CA TYR A 72 -1.56 14.01 16.46
C TYR A 72 -1.66 15.05 15.32
N ALA A 73 -0.65 15.91 15.19
CA ALA A 73 -0.68 17.06 14.29
C ALA A 73 -0.48 16.72 12.79
N LEU A 74 -0.23 15.45 12.43
CA LEU A 74 -0.03 15.05 11.03
C LEU A 74 -1.35 14.63 10.37
N PRO A 75 -1.45 14.74 9.04
CA PRO A 75 -2.61 14.25 8.31
C PRO A 75 -2.87 12.76 8.53
N VAL A 76 -4.15 12.43 8.75
CA VAL A 76 -4.65 11.05 8.76
C VAL A 76 -4.54 10.45 7.37
N LYS A 77 -4.09 9.20 7.30
CA LYS A 77 -3.93 8.46 6.05
C LYS A 77 -4.69 7.14 6.12
N ASP A 78 -5.40 6.82 5.06
CA ASP A 78 -5.94 5.49 4.81
C ASP A 78 -4.79 4.52 4.52
N ILE A 79 -4.87 3.33 5.09
CA ILE A 79 -3.90 2.25 4.91
C ILE A 79 -4.52 1.24 3.94
N TYR A 80 -3.81 0.94 2.86
CA TYR A 80 -4.21 -0.08 1.90
C TYR A 80 -3.15 -1.17 1.81
N LEU A 81 -3.61 -2.42 1.79
CA LEU A 81 -2.78 -3.61 1.62
C LEU A 81 -3.10 -4.34 0.31
N TYR A 82 -2.09 -4.90 -0.33
CA TYR A 82 -2.27 -5.84 -1.44
C TYR A 82 -1.48 -7.12 -1.19
N PRO A 83 -2.15 -8.25 -0.88
CA PRO A 83 -1.48 -9.54 -0.70
C PRO A 83 -0.81 -10.02 -2.00
N LEU A 84 0.48 -10.33 -1.93
CA LEU A 84 1.24 -10.96 -3.02
C LEU A 84 1.40 -12.47 -2.83
N HIS A 85 1.19 -12.95 -1.62
CA HIS A 85 1.16 -14.36 -1.25
C HIS A 85 -0.10 -14.65 -0.43
N ARG A 86 -0.74 -15.80 -0.66
CA ARG A 86 -1.97 -16.18 0.06
C ARG A 86 -1.77 -16.27 1.58
N ASP A 87 -0.62 -16.79 1.99
CA ASP A 87 -0.23 -17.01 3.39
C ASP A 87 0.54 -15.84 4.01
N TYR A 88 0.44 -14.62 3.43
CA TYR A 88 1.23 -13.45 3.85
C TYR A 88 1.13 -13.16 5.35
N ARG A 89 -0.06 -13.35 5.96
CA ARG A 89 -0.27 -13.12 7.40
C ARG A 89 0.57 -14.07 8.25
N SER A 90 0.56 -15.36 7.91
CA SER A 90 1.35 -16.35 8.63
C SER A 90 2.83 -16.05 8.47
N ILE A 91 3.29 -15.80 7.25
CA ILE A 91 4.71 -15.52 6.97
C ILE A 91 5.21 -14.30 7.76
N LEU A 92 4.40 -13.24 7.85
CA LEU A 92 4.77 -12.00 8.56
C LEU A 92 4.55 -12.05 10.08
N ALA A 93 3.70 -12.96 10.57
CA ALA A 93 3.40 -13.11 11.99
C ALA A 93 4.17 -14.26 12.67
N SER A 94 4.84 -15.10 11.89
CA SER A 94 5.71 -16.15 12.42
C SER A 94 6.82 -15.52 13.27
N PRO A 95 7.07 -16.02 14.49
CA PRO A 95 8.26 -15.64 15.23
C PRO A 95 9.49 -16.04 14.42
N ASN A 96 10.49 -15.14 14.40
CA ASN A 96 11.81 -15.41 13.83
C ASN A 96 12.58 -16.43 14.67
#